data_AF-A0A951IDL4-F1
#
_entry.id   AF-A0A951IDL4-F1
#
_cell.length_a   1.000
_cell.length_b   1.000
_cell.length_c   1.000
_cell.angle_alpha   90.00
_cell.angle_beta   90.00
_cell.angle_gamma   90.00
#
_symmetry.space_group_name_H-M   'P 1'
#
loop_
_entity.id
_entity.type
_entity.pdbx_description
1 polymer ?
#
loop_
_entity_poly.entity_id
_entity_poly.type
_entity_poly.pdbx_seq_one_letter_code
_entity_poly.pdbx_strand_id
1 'polypeptide(L)'
;MKKLKLFLLSCVLLSQLGVVQAAQPKPGRRLEALKTAYVTKQLNLTPEEAEKFWPVYHAYTADFKKMRQEQKTGDVLEIEESILNLRKRYRGEFKKLLNTDDRALKALTVERDFNNMIRKELQQRIELRKEKS
;
A
#
# COMPACT_ATOMS: atom_id res chain seq x y z
N MET A 1 49.42 -37.15 -6.16
CA MET A 1 48.69 -36.34 -5.16
C MET A 1 48.20 -34.96 -5.64
N LYS A 2 48.38 -34.59 -6.93
CA LYS A 2 47.92 -33.29 -7.46
C LYS A 2 46.42 -33.27 -7.85
N LYS A 3 45.88 -34.42 -8.28
CA LYS A 3 44.46 -34.57 -8.66
C LYS A 3 43.50 -34.60 -7.47
N LEU A 4 43.98 -35.00 -6.28
CA LEU A 4 43.20 -35.02 -5.04
C LEU A 4 43.04 -33.61 -4.44
N LYS A 5 44.07 -32.76 -4.59
CA LYS A 5 43.99 -31.32 -4.25
C LYS A 5 43.04 -30.56 -5.18
N LEU A 6 42.96 -30.95 -6.46
CA LEU A 6 42.02 -30.35 -7.42
C LEU A 6 40.55 -30.70 -7.10
N PHE A 7 40.31 -31.92 -6.57
CA PHE A 7 38.98 -32.36 -6.16
C PHE A 7 38.51 -31.68 -4.86
N LEU A 8 39.42 -31.48 -3.89
CA LEU A 8 39.14 -30.74 -2.66
C LEU A 8 38.93 -29.23 -2.89
N LEU A 9 39.57 -28.63 -3.90
CA LEU A 9 39.35 -27.24 -4.28
C LEU A 9 37.99 -27.01 -4.96
N SER A 10 37.43 -28.06 -5.59
CA SER A 10 36.11 -28.02 -6.24
C SER A 10 34.94 -28.06 -5.24
N CYS A 11 35.10 -28.69 -4.08
CA CYS A 11 34.02 -28.76 -3.07
C CYS A 11 33.82 -27.43 -2.31
N VAL A 12 34.81 -26.54 -2.28
CA VAL A 12 34.73 -25.26 -1.55
C VAL A 12 34.01 -24.17 -2.36
N LEU A 13 33.88 -24.31 -3.68
CA LEU A 13 33.15 -23.34 -4.51
C LEU A 13 31.62 -23.56 -4.55
N LEU A 14 31.10 -24.71 -4.12
CA LEU A 14 29.65 -24.98 -4.12
C LEU A 14 28.93 -24.48 -2.86
N SER A 15 29.64 -24.00 -1.83
CA SER A 15 29.03 -23.46 -0.61
C SER A 15 28.59 -22.00 -0.72
N GLN A 16 28.70 -21.36 -1.88
CA GLN A 16 28.21 -20.00 -2.14
C GLN A 16 26.79 -19.94 -2.73
N LEU A 17 26.05 -21.05 -2.77
CA LEU A 17 24.59 -20.97 -2.88
C LEU A 17 24.05 -20.43 -1.55
N GLY A 18 24.13 -19.11 -1.44
CA GLY A 18 23.63 -18.34 -0.31
C GLY A 18 22.23 -18.82 0.03
N VAL A 19 22.06 -19.17 1.30
CA VAL A 19 20.75 -19.35 1.91
C VAL A 19 19.97 -18.08 1.60
N VAL A 20 19.10 -18.11 0.58
CA VAL A 20 18.01 -17.15 0.47
C VAL A 20 17.14 -17.46 1.67
N GLN A 21 17.46 -16.82 2.81
CA GLN A 21 16.54 -16.75 3.91
C GLN A 21 15.29 -16.11 3.33
N ALA A 22 14.27 -16.93 3.09
CA ALA A 22 12.94 -16.46 2.77
C ALA A 22 12.48 -15.66 3.99
N ALA A 23 12.84 -14.37 4.01
CA ALA A 23 12.45 -13.44 5.03
C ALA A 23 10.93 -13.38 4.98
N GLN A 24 10.27 -14.09 5.90
CA GLN A 24 8.83 -14.07 6.05
C GLN A 24 8.39 -12.60 6.05
N PRO A 25 7.60 -12.15 5.06
CA PRO A 25 7.25 -10.75 4.95
C PRO A 25 6.51 -10.37 6.23
N LYS A 26 7.07 -9.42 6.99
CA LYS A 26 6.44 -8.85 8.18
C LYS A 26 4.97 -8.54 7.83
N PRO A 27 3.99 -8.85 8.70
CA PRO A 27 2.56 -8.74 8.37
C PRO A 27 2.16 -7.41 7.70
N GLY A 28 2.77 -6.29 8.12
CA GLY A 28 2.55 -4.97 7.50
C GLY A 28 2.96 -4.89 6.02
N ARG A 29 4.08 -5.52 5.61
CA ARG A 29 4.54 -5.49 4.20
C ARG A 29 3.54 -6.15 3.26
N ARG A 30 2.88 -7.22 3.71
CA ARG A 30 1.85 -7.90 2.92
C ARG A 30 0.62 -7.02 2.72
N LEU A 31 0.22 -6.28 3.76
CA LEU A 31 -0.92 -5.37 3.67
C LEU A 31 -0.64 -4.19 2.74
N GLU A 32 0.56 -3.60 2.82
CA GLU A 32 0.96 -2.52 1.92
C GLU A 32 1.01 -2.99 0.46
N ALA A 33 1.59 -4.16 0.18
CA ALA A 33 1.59 -4.72 -1.17
C ALA A 33 0.16 -4.95 -1.72
N LEU A 34 -0.75 -5.45 -0.87
CA LEU A 34 -2.16 -5.60 -1.22
C LEU A 34 -2.83 -4.24 -1.48
N LYS A 35 -2.53 -3.22 -0.68
CA LYS A 35 -3.03 -1.86 -0.85
C LYS A 35 -2.56 -1.29 -2.19
N THR A 36 -1.26 -1.39 -2.49
CA THR A 36 -0.67 -0.95 -3.77
C THR A 36 -1.38 -1.62 -4.95
N ALA A 37 -1.49 -2.95 -4.93
CA ALA A 37 -2.17 -3.69 -5.99
C ALA A 37 -3.65 -3.31 -6.14
N TYR A 38 -4.35 -3.11 -5.02
CA TYR A 38 -5.76 -2.70 -5.02
C TYR A 38 -5.94 -1.31 -5.63
N VAL A 39 -5.13 -0.33 -5.22
CA VAL A 39 -5.22 1.06 -5.71
C VAL A 39 -4.89 1.13 -7.19
N THR A 40 -3.79 0.49 -7.63
CA THR A 40 -3.42 0.41 -9.05
C THR A 40 -4.55 -0.16 -9.89
N LYS A 41 -5.18 -1.25 -9.43
CA LYS A 41 -6.31 -1.87 -10.12
C LYS A 41 -7.55 -0.98 -10.12
N GLN A 42 -7.90 -0.35 -9.00
CA GLN A 42 -9.11 0.45 -8.90
C GLN A 42 -9.05 1.74 -9.73
N LEU A 43 -7.85 2.30 -9.90
CA LEU A 43 -7.63 3.50 -10.68
C LEU A 43 -7.21 3.21 -12.12
N ASN A 44 -7.02 1.93 -12.49
CA ASN A 44 -6.49 1.51 -13.79
C ASN A 44 -5.22 2.28 -14.17
N LEU A 45 -4.23 2.35 -13.26
CA LEU A 45 -3.01 3.12 -13.51
C LEU A 45 -2.15 2.43 -14.57
N THR A 46 -1.70 3.18 -15.58
CA THR A 46 -0.58 2.73 -16.41
C THR A 46 0.72 2.80 -15.61
N PRO A 47 1.81 2.11 -16.04
CA PRO A 47 3.11 2.24 -15.38
C PRO A 47 3.57 3.70 -15.25
N GLU A 48 3.40 4.51 -16.29
CA GLU A 48 3.81 5.91 -16.34
C GLU A 48 2.96 6.80 -15.41
N GLU A 49 1.67 6.52 -15.32
CA GLU A 49 0.79 7.19 -14.37
C GLU A 49 1.13 6.80 -12.93
N ALA A 50 1.42 5.51 -12.68
CA ALA A 50 1.72 5.00 -11.36
C ALA A 50 2.98 5.65 -10.76
N GLU A 51 4.04 5.80 -11.56
CA GLU A 51 5.28 6.47 -11.14
C GLU A 51 5.04 7.89 -10.61
N LYS A 52 4.14 8.64 -11.26
CA LYS A 52 3.79 10.02 -10.87
C LYS A 52 2.71 10.07 -9.79
N PHE A 53 1.83 9.08 -9.75
CA PHE A 53 0.70 9.00 -8.81
C PHE A 53 1.14 8.74 -7.39
N TRP A 54 2.04 7.77 -7.16
CA TRP A 54 2.40 7.33 -5.81
C TRP A 54 2.95 8.46 -4.92
N PRO A 55 3.87 9.33 -5.37
CA PRO A 55 4.33 10.46 -4.57
C PRO A 55 3.20 11.39 -4.09
N VAL A 56 2.26 11.72 -4.98
CA VAL A 56 1.11 12.60 -4.67
C VAL A 56 0.12 11.89 -3.75
N TYR A 57 -0.14 10.61 -3.99
CA TYR A 57 -1.00 9.80 -3.13
C TYR A 57 -0.43 9.71 -1.71
N HIS A 58 0.87 9.44 -1.56
CA HIS A 58 1.51 9.39 -0.24
C HIS A 58 1.43 10.73 0.49
N ALA A 59 1.68 11.85 -0.20
CA ALA A 59 1.53 13.18 0.37
C ALA A 59 0.08 13.43 0.85
N TYR A 60 -0.92 13.12 0.03
CA TYR A 60 -2.33 13.22 0.42
C TYR A 60 -2.63 12.41 1.69
N THR A 61 -2.19 11.15 1.74
CA THR A 61 -2.46 10.28 2.90
C THR A 61 -1.76 10.77 4.17
N ALA A 62 -0.56 11.33 4.04
CA ALA A 62 0.18 11.91 5.17
C ALA A 62 -0.51 13.17 5.70
N ASP A 63 -0.90 14.09 4.81
CA ASP A 63 -1.61 15.32 5.16
C ASP A 63 -2.97 15.00 5.79
N PHE A 64 -3.72 14.06 5.21
CA PHE A 64 -5.01 13.62 5.74
C PHE A 64 -4.87 13.03 7.14
N LYS A 65 -3.83 12.20 7.35
CA LYS A 65 -3.54 11.61 8.67
C LYS A 65 -3.15 12.68 9.68
N LYS A 66 -2.28 13.62 9.31
CA LYS A 66 -1.82 14.72 10.17
C LYS A 66 -2.99 15.60 10.62
N MET A 67 -3.78 16.07 9.66
CA MET A 67 -5.00 16.85 9.92
C MET A 67 -5.96 16.11 10.87
N ARG A 68 -6.22 14.83 10.64
CA ARG A 68 -7.08 14.02 11.52
C ARG A 68 -6.49 13.85 12.93
N GLN A 69 -5.16 13.88 13.07
CA GLN A 69 -4.50 13.78 14.38
C GLN A 69 -4.54 15.11 15.14
N GLU A 70 -4.34 16.23 14.45
CA GLU A 70 -4.34 17.58 15.03
C GLU A 70 -5.75 18.00 15.46
N GLN A 71 -6.77 17.57 14.72
CA GLN A 71 -8.15 18.01 14.94
C GLN A 71 -9.00 17.05 15.77
N LYS A 72 -8.39 16.20 16.62
CA LYS A 72 -9.15 15.23 17.44
C LYS A 72 -10.14 15.87 18.41
N THR A 73 -10.01 17.16 18.69
CA THR A 73 -10.78 17.91 19.70
C THR A 73 -11.39 19.20 19.14
N GLY A 74 -11.37 19.41 17.82
CA GLY A 74 -11.91 20.62 17.17
C GLY A 74 -13.42 20.54 16.91
N ASP A 75 -14.01 21.69 16.54
CA ASP A 75 -15.40 21.76 16.07
C ASP A 75 -15.57 20.89 14.81
N VAL A 76 -16.61 20.07 14.77
CA VAL A 76 -16.92 19.17 13.64
C VAL A 76 -16.99 19.94 12.33
N LEU A 77 -17.56 21.14 12.31
CA LEU A 77 -17.69 21.94 11.08
C LEU A 77 -16.32 22.40 10.54
N GLU A 78 -15.41 22.81 11.43
CA GLU A 78 -14.04 23.19 11.05
C GLU A 78 -13.26 21.99 10.51
N ILE A 79 -13.45 20.82 11.11
CA ILE A 79 -12.86 19.55 10.66
C ILE A 79 -13.34 19.22 9.25
N GLU A 80 -14.64 19.27 9.03
CA GLU A 80 -15.25 18.98 7.73
C GLU A 80 -14.78 19.96 6.65
N GLU A 81 -14.71 21.25 6.97
CA GLU A 81 -14.20 22.28 6.06
C GLU A 81 -12.73 22.01 5.69
N SER A 82 -11.88 21.73 6.67
CA SER A 82 -10.46 21.45 6.41
C SER A 82 -10.25 20.18 5.58
N ILE A 83 -11.02 19.11 5.83
CA ILE A 83 -11.04 17.89 5.01
C ILE A 83 -11.46 18.23 3.59
N LEU A 84 -12.51 19.04 3.42
CA LEU A 84 -13.00 19.44 2.12
C LEU A 84 -11.95 20.23 1.34
N ASN A 85 -11.28 21.17 2.00
CA ASN A 85 -10.22 21.98 1.41
C ASN A 85 -9.02 21.14 0.98
N LEU A 86 -8.62 20.17 1.81
CA LEU A 86 -7.57 19.20 1.48
C LEU A 86 -7.96 18.37 0.25
N ARG A 87 -9.19 17.83 0.23
CA ARG A 87 -9.70 17.03 -0.89
C ARG A 87 -9.79 17.84 -2.18
N LYS A 88 -10.25 19.10 -2.13
CA LYS A 88 -10.30 19.98 -3.30
C LYS A 88 -8.91 20.20 -3.92
N ARG A 89 -7.91 20.45 -3.08
CA ARG A 89 -6.51 20.62 -3.52
C ARG A 89 -5.98 19.38 -4.23
N TYR A 90 -6.07 18.22 -3.58
CA TYR A 90 -5.54 16.97 -4.13
C TYR A 90 -6.37 16.42 -5.30
N ARG A 91 -7.67 16.72 -5.39
CA ARG A 91 -8.47 16.45 -6.60
C ARG A 91 -7.83 17.08 -7.83
N GLY A 92 -7.38 18.33 -7.72
CA GLY A 92 -6.71 19.04 -8.80
C GLY A 92 -5.44 18.33 -9.26
N GLU A 93 -4.60 17.91 -8.31
CA GLU A 93 -3.37 17.17 -8.60
C GLU A 93 -3.66 15.80 -9.22
N PHE A 94 -4.60 15.03 -8.66
CA PHE A 94 -4.98 13.75 -9.24
C PHE A 94 -5.60 13.88 -10.64
N LYS A 95 -6.37 14.95 -10.90
CA LYS A 95 -6.94 15.19 -12.23
C LYS A 95 -5.86 15.43 -13.28
N LYS A 96 -4.78 16.16 -12.95
CA LYS A 96 -3.64 16.36 -13.85
C LYS A 96 -2.92 15.05 -14.18
N LEU A 97 -2.88 14.10 -13.24
CA LEU A 97 -2.19 12.82 -13.40
C LEU A 97 -3.04 11.76 -14.10
N LEU A 98 -4.34 11.71 -13.79
CA LEU A 98 -5.25 10.63 -14.20
C LEU A 98 -6.18 11.02 -15.35
N ASN A 99 -6.09 12.27 -15.83
CA ASN A 99 -6.82 12.84 -16.96
C ASN A 99 -8.35 12.88 -16.86
N THR A 100 -8.95 12.28 -15.84
CA THR A 100 -10.41 12.25 -15.66
C THR A 100 -10.82 12.62 -14.24
N ASP A 101 -11.96 13.30 -14.13
CA ASP A 101 -12.52 13.72 -12.85
C ASP A 101 -12.96 12.53 -11.99
N ASP A 102 -13.53 11.49 -12.61
CA ASP A 102 -13.94 10.27 -11.93
C ASP A 102 -12.76 9.57 -11.25
N ARG A 103 -11.65 9.38 -11.95
CA ARG A 103 -10.43 8.76 -11.39
C ARG A 103 -9.84 9.63 -10.28
N ALA A 104 -9.86 10.95 -10.44
CA ALA A 104 -9.37 11.88 -9.41
C ALA A 104 -10.22 11.81 -8.13
N LEU A 105 -11.54 11.77 -8.26
CA LEU A 105 -12.45 11.60 -7.12
C LEU A 105 -12.26 10.23 -6.46
N LYS A 106 -12.12 9.17 -7.26
CA LYS A 106 -11.85 7.81 -6.76
C LYS A 106 -10.53 7.71 -6.02
N ALA A 107 -9.48 8.40 -6.46
CA ALA A 107 -8.19 8.44 -5.77
C ALA A 107 -8.30 9.01 -4.34
N LEU A 108 -9.25 9.92 -4.08
CA LEU A 108 -9.49 10.47 -2.75
C LEU A 108 -10.16 9.48 -1.78
N THR A 109 -10.87 8.47 -2.29
CA THR A 109 -11.64 7.51 -1.48
C THR A 109 -11.07 6.09 -1.47
N VAL A 110 -10.21 5.74 -2.43
CA VAL A 110 -9.73 4.37 -2.66
C VAL A 110 -9.13 3.72 -1.42
N GLU A 111 -8.46 4.48 -0.55
CA GLU A 111 -7.92 3.97 0.72
C GLU A 111 -9.02 3.58 1.71
N ARG A 112 -10.04 4.42 1.84
CA ARG A 112 -11.20 4.12 2.69
C ARG A 112 -11.88 2.85 2.20
N ASP A 113 -12.02 2.71 0.89
CA ASP A 113 -12.68 1.56 0.27
C ASP A 113 -11.86 0.28 0.48
N PHE A 114 -10.52 0.35 0.36
CA PHE A 114 -9.61 -0.72 0.74
C PHE A 114 -9.74 -1.11 2.21
N ASN A 115 -9.70 -0.14 3.13
CA ASN A 115 -9.81 -0.40 4.57
C ASN A 115 -11.15 -1.04 4.94
N ASN A 116 -12.24 -0.60 4.31
CA ASN A 116 -13.57 -1.19 4.47
C ASN A 116 -13.61 -2.64 3.97
N MET A 117 -13.00 -2.92 2.82
CA MET A 117 -12.89 -4.27 2.28
C MET A 117 -12.12 -5.18 3.25
N ILE A 118 -10.94 -4.76 3.73
CA ILE A 118 -10.14 -5.55 4.68
C ILE A 118 -10.90 -5.81 5.98
N ARG A 119 -11.64 -4.82 6.48
CA ARG A 119 -12.47 -4.98 7.69
C ARG A 119 -13.55 -6.06 7.50
N LYS A 120 -14.27 -6.01 6.37
CA LYS A 120 -15.32 -6.99 6.05
C LYS A 120 -14.75 -8.41 5.93
N GLU A 121 -13.65 -8.55 5.20
CA GLU A 121 -12.95 -9.83 5.04
C GLU A 121 -12.50 -10.40 6.41
N LEU A 122 -11.97 -9.55 7.30
CA LEU A 122 -11.58 -9.98 8.64
C LEU A 122 -12.79 -10.43 9.48
N GLN A 123 -13.91 -9.71 9.40
CA GLN A 123 -15.15 -10.07 10.10
C GLN A 123 -15.66 -11.45 9.64
N GLN A 124 -15.74 -11.68 8.32
CA GLN A 124 -16.16 -12.96 7.75
C GLN A 124 -15.27 -14.12 8.23
N ARG A 125 -13.94 -13.92 8.28
CA ARG A 125 -13.02 -14.94 8.78
C ARG A 125 -13.22 -15.27 10.27
N ILE A 126 -13.61 -14.28 11.07
CA ILE A 126 -13.89 -14.48 12.49
C ILE A 126 -15.18 -15.30 12.64
N GLU A 127 -16.22 -15.00 11.87
CA GLU A 127 -17.50 -15.72 11.87
C GLU A 127 -17.31 -17.19 11.45
N LEU A 128 -16.63 -17.45 10.32
CA LEU A 128 -16.34 -18.81 9.85
C LEU A 128 -15.54 -19.67 10.84
N ARG A 129 -14.72 -19.04 11.70
CA ARG A 129 -13.98 -19.75 12.76
C ARG A 129 -14.87 -20.10 13.94
N LYS A 130 -15.87 -19.28 14.26
CA LYS A 130 -16.85 -19.55 15.32
C LYS A 130 -17.81 -20.66 14.92
N GLU A 131 -18.22 -20.71 13.66
CA GLU A 131 -19.11 -21.77 13.15
C GLU A 131 -18.46 -23.16 13.10
N LYS A 132 -17.12 -23.21 13.03
CA LYS A 132 -16.34 -24.46 12.98
C LYS A 132 -15.85 -24.94 14.35
N SER A 133 -16.09 -24.17 15.41
CA SER A 133 -15.69 -24.50 16.78
C SER A 133 -16.87 -25.02 17.57
#